data_AF-A0A7J7J375-F1
#
_entry.id   AF-A0A7J7J375-F1
#
_cell.length_a   1.000
_cell.length_b   1.000
_cell.length_c   1.000
_cell.angle_alpha   90.00
_cell.angle_beta   90.00
_cell.angle_gamma   90.00
#
_symmetry.space_group_name_H-M   'P 1'
#
loop_
_entity.id
_entity.type
_entity.pdbx_description
1 polymer ?
#
loop_
_entity_poly.entity_id
_entity_poly.type
_entity_poly.pdbx_seq_one_letter_code
_entity_poly.pdbx_strand_id
1 'polypeptide(L)'
;MSSRKNLAREENKTRHDLRRDEFVRRVWDWKNQKGDRIYHQLRKVGGSYDWDRTTFTMDESICRVGCLLTQNLCKRLSECTRKVSSTELTDWSTGPVLSTLPSLILRYIVLHRRL
;
A
#
# COMPACT_ATOMS: atom_id res chain seq x y z
N MET A 1 -5.78 -9.01 -6.98
CA MET A 1 -5.37 -10.21 -6.20
C MET A 1 -4.00 -9.94 -5.60
N SER A 2 -3.98 -9.67 -4.29
CA SER A 2 -2.83 -9.17 -3.52
C SER A 2 -1.73 -10.22 -3.38
N SER A 3 -0.46 -9.81 -3.48
CA SER A 3 0.74 -10.66 -3.41
C SER A 3 0.75 -11.64 -2.24
N ARG A 4 0.08 -11.32 -1.12
CA ARG A 4 -0.17 -12.23 0.02
C ARG A 4 -0.88 -13.54 -0.39
N LYS A 5 -1.87 -13.46 -1.28
CA LYS A 5 -2.62 -14.64 -1.75
C LYS A 5 -1.78 -15.55 -2.66
N ASN A 6 -0.78 -15.00 -3.34
CA ASN A 6 0.09 -15.78 -4.21
C ASN A 6 1.15 -16.54 -3.38
N LEU A 7 1.75 -15.92 -2.36
CA LEU A 7 2.69 -16.59 -1.46
C LEU A 7 2.10 -17.85 -0.80
N ALA A 8 0.86 -17.74 -0.31
CA ALA A 8 0.16 -18.87 0.32
C ALA A 8 -0.19 -19.98 -0.67
N ARG A 9 -0.35 -19.67 -1.96
CA ARG A 9 -0.72 -20.63 -3.01
C ARG A 9 0.49 -21.30 -3.66
N GLU A 10 1.59 -20.57 -3.83
CA GLU A 10 2.77 -21.04 -4.59
C GLU A 10 3.82 -21.68 -3.69
N GLU A 11 4.02 -21.18 -2.45
CA GLU A 11 5.11 -21.64 -1.58
C GLU A 11 4.63 -22.23 -0.24
N ASN A 12 3.31 -22.27 0.06
CA ASN A 12 2.76 -22.71 1.36
C ASN A 12 3.39 -22.02 2.59
N LYS A 13 4.02 -20.85 2.41
CA LYS A 13 4.65 -20.08 3.48
C LYS A 13 3.73 -18.97 3.97
N THR A 14 3.69 -18.77 5.28
CA THR A 14 2.92 -17.70 5.90
C THR A 14 3.75 -16.42 5.91
N ARG A 15 3.09 -15.24 5.89
CA ARG A 15 3.75 -13.91 5.98
C ARG A 15 4.71 -13.74 7.16
N HIS A 16 4.56 -14.60 8.17
CA HIS A 16 5.30 -14.58 9.42
C HIS A 16 6.61 -15.36 9.34
N ASP A 17 6.72 -16.27 8.37
CA ASP A 17 7.88 -17.14 8.20
C ASP A 17 8.99 -16.48 7.36
N LEU A 18 8.62 -15.46 6.58
CA LEU A 18 9.56 -14.70 5.76
C LEU A 18 10.13 -13.52 6.55
N ARG A 19 11.47 -13.38 6.50
CA ARG A 19 12.14 -12.17 7.01
C ARG A 19 11.68 -10.96 6.20
N ARG A 20 11.59 -9.80 6.85
CA ARG A 20 11.08 -8.55 6.24
C ARG A 20 11.78 -8.22 4.92
N ASP A 21 13.09 -8.39 4.86
CA ASP A 21 13.90 -8.07 3.68
C ASP A 21 13.58 -8.97 2.48
N GLU A 22 13.34 -10.26 2.73
CA GLU A 22 12.99 -11.25 1.70
C GLU A 22 11.58 -10.98 1.14
N PHE A 23 10.67 -10.55 2.01
CA PHE A 23 9.32 -10.14 1.59
C PHE A 23 9.38 -8.89 0.70
N VAL A 24 10.17 -7.88 1.08
CA VAL A 24 10.31 -6.64 0.30
C VAL A 24 10.88 -6.93 -1.09
N ARG A 25 11.90 -7.79 -1.19
CA ARG A 25 12.46 -8.20 -2.50
C ARG A 25 11.41 -8.85 -3.39
N ARG A 26 10.66 -9.82 -2.89
CA ARG A 26 9.58 -10.48 -3.66
C ARG A 26 8.49 -9.50 -4.11
N VAL A 27 8.13 -8.53 -3.28
CA VAL A 27 7.15 -7.50 -3.64
C VAL A 27 7.66 -6.65 -4.81
N TRP A 28 8.95 -6.30 -4.81
CA TRP A 28 9.59 -5.59 -5.92
C TRP A 28 9.63 -6.43 -7.20
N ASP A 29 9.99 -7.71 -7.12
CA ASP A 29 10.00 -8.61 -8.28
C ASP A 29 8.59 -8.74 -8.89
N TRP A 30 7.58 -8.94 -8.05
CA TRP A 30 6.19 -9.00 -8.48
C TRP A 30 5.72 -7.67 -9.10
N LYS A 31 6.11 -6.54 -8.50
CA LYS A 31 5.78 -5.20 -9.03
C LYS A 31 6.37 -5.02 -10.42
N ASN A 32 7.61 -5.41 -10.66
CA ASN A 32 8.25 -5.25 -11.97
C ASN A 32 7.53 -6.09 -13.04
N GLN A 33 7.27 -7.36 -12.76
CA GLN A 33 6.52 -8.24 -13.68
C GLN A 33 5.13 -7.72 -14.03
N LYS A 34 4.40 -7.15 -13.06
CA LYS A 34 3.06 -6.58 -13.30
C LYS A 34 3.11 -5.18 -13.91
N GLY A 35 4.11 -4.39 -13.54
CA GLY A 35 4.34 -3.04 -14.04
C GLY A 35 4.57 -3.02 -15.55
N ASP A 36 5.47 -3.89 -16.03
CA ASP A 36 5.76 -4.00 -17.46
C ASP A 36 4.51 -4.34 -18.27
N ARG A 37 3.67 -5.25 -17.75
CA ARG A 37 2.39 -5.60 -18.38
C ARG A 37 1.45 -4.41 -18.47
N ILE A 38 1.36 -3.58 -17.43
CA ILE A 38 0.52 -2.37 -17.44
C ILE A 38 1.05 -1.37 -18.46
N TYR A 39 2.37 -1.15 -18.52
CA TYR A 39 2.98 -0.27 -19.52
C TYR A 39 2.74 -0.75 -20.95
N HIS A 40 2.88 -2.06 -21.21
CA HIS A 40 2.56 -2.63 -22.52
C HIS A 40 1.08 -2.45 -22.90
N GLN A 41 0.17 -2.60 -21.93
CA GLN A 41 -1.26 -2.37 -22.17
C GLN A 41 -1.53 -0.90 -22.49
N LEU A 42 -0.95 0.03 -21.75
CA LEU A 42 -1.13 1.47 -21.98
C LEU A 42 -0.56 1.92 -23.34
N ARG A 43 0.57 1.34 -23.77
CA ARG A 43 1.13 1.56 -25.12
C ARG A 43 0.20 1.06 -26.22
N LYS A 44 -0.42 -0.12 -26.03
CA LYS A 44 -1.38 -0.68 -27.01
C LYS A 44 -2.66 0.15 -27.15
N VAL A 45 -3.09 0.83 -26.09
CA VAL A 45 -4.26 1.72 -26.11
C VAL A 45 -3.94 3.07 -26.79
N GLY A 46 -2.68 3.31 -27.18
CA GLY A 46 -2.28 4.54 -27.89
C GLY A 46 -2.09 5.75 -26.98
N GLY A 47 -1.81 5.53 -25.69
CA GLY A 47 -1.54 6.62 -24.77
C GLY A 47 -0.24 7.34 -25.11
N SER A 48 -0.32 8.64 -25.42
CA SER A 48 0.84 9.52 -25.63
C SER A 48 1.45 9.97 -24.29
N TYR A 49 1.91 9.03 -23.48
CA TYR A 49 2.58 9.32 -22.22
C TYR A 49 4.09 9.47 -22.41
N ASP A 50 4.74 10.30 -21.59
CA ASP A 50 6.20 10.36 -21.50
C ASP A 50 6.72 9.11 -20.79
N TRP A 51 7.14 8.12 -21.59
CA TRP A 51 7.63 6.83 -21.10
C TRP A 51 9.01 6.91 -20.46
N ASP A 52 9.78 7.96 -20.77
CA ASP A 52 11.14 8.12 -20.25
C ASP A 52 11.13 8.66 -18.81
N ARG A 53 10.02 9.32 -18.41
CA ARG A 53 9.79 9.84 -17.05
C ARG A 53 8.86 8.98 -16.18
N THR A 54 8.67 7.71 -16.52
CA THR A 54 7.81 6.85 -15.69
C THR A 54 8.44 6.57 -14.33
N THR A 55 7.75 6.96 -13.27
CA THR A 55 8.18 6.79 -11.89
C THR A 55 7.09 6.11 -11.07
N PHE A 56 7.50 5.26 -10.13
CA PHE A 56 6.61 4.55 -9.22
C PHE A 56 6.58 5.21 -7.84
N THR A 57 5.46 5.07 -7.13
CA THR A 57 5.24 5.71 -5.82
C THR A 57 6.23 5.30 -4.73
N MET A 58 6.83 4.11 -4.87
CA MET A 58 7.86 3.61 -3.95
C MET A 58 9.30 3.84 -4.45
N ASP A 59 9.50 4.50 -5.59
CA ASP A 59 10.86 4.87 -6.03
C ASP A 59 11.43 5.93 -5.09
N GLU A 60 12.75 5.92 -4.89
CA GLU A 60 13.42 6.71 -3.87
C GLU A 60 13.16 8.23 -4.02
N SER A 61 13.14 8.72 -5.27
CA SER A 61 12.88 10.13 -5.58
C SER A 61 11.50 10.58 -5.10
N ILE A 62 10.46 9.80 -5.40
CA ILE A 62 9.08 10.09 -5.00
C ILE A 62 8.88 9.83 -3.52
N CYS A 63 9.44 8.74 -3.00
CA CYS A 63 9.34 8.39 -1.58
C CYS A 63 9.95 9.50 -0.71
N ARG A 64 11.09 10.06 -1.12
CA ARG A 64 11.72 11.19 -0.41
C ARG A 64 10.81 12.41 -0.40
N VAL A 65 10.26 12.80 -1.55
CA VAL A 65 9.34 13.95 -1.63
C VAL A 65 8.09 13.69 -0.78
N GLY A 66 7.47 12.51 -0.90
CA GLY A 66 6.29 12.14 -0.12
C GLY A 66 6.54 12.10 1.39
N CYS A 67 7.69 11.57 1.82
CA CYS A 67 8.09 11.54 3.22
C CYS A 67 8.33 12.95 3.77
N LEU A 68 9.00 13.83 3.01
CA LEU A 68 9.22 15.21 3.42
C LEU A 68 7.90 16.00 3.52
N LEU A 69 7.01 15.84 2.54
CA LEU A 69 5.69 16.49 2.57
C LEU A 69 4.86 16.02 3.76
N THR A 70 4.85 14.72 4.03
CA THR A 70 4.12 14.16 5.19
C THR A 70 4.76 14.58 6.51
N GLN A 71 6.08 14.61 6.64
CA GLN A 71 6.76 15.13 7.83
C GLN A 71 6.47 16.62 8.06
N ASN A 72 6.55 17.43 7.01
CA ASN A 72 6.27 18.87 7.10
C ASN A 72 4.80 19.15 7.42
N LEU A 73 3.88 18.38 6.82
CA LEU A 73 2.46 18.48 7.11
C LEU A 73 2.17 18.03 8.55
N CYS A 74 2.73 16.92 9.00
CA CYS A 74 2.58 16.43 10.37
C CYS A 74 3.12 17.45 11.39
N LYS A 75 4.25 18.10 11.10
CA LYS A 75 4.79 19.19 11.95
C LYS A 75 3.81 20.36 12.03
N ARG A 76 3.36 20.89 10.89
CA ARG A 76 2.36 21.99 10.85
C ARG A 76 1.05 21.64 11.55
N LEU A 77 0.54 20.43 11.33
CA LEU A 77 -0.67 19.98 11.99
C LEU A 77 -0.46 19.82 13.50
N SER A 78 0.72 19.36 13.94
CA SER A 78 1.03 19.24 15.38
C SER A 78 1.19 20.58 16.09
N GLU A 79 1.51 21.65 15.36
CA GLU A 79 1.54 23.02 15.88
C GLU A 79 0.12 23.61 15.96
N CYS A 80 -0.76 23.26 15.02
CA CYS A 80 -2.15 23.73 14.99
C CYS A 80 -3.14 22.89 15.85
N THR A 81 -2.79 21.66 16.23
CA THR A 81 -3.69 20.76 16.97
C THR A 81 -3.05 20.27 18.27
N ARG A 82 -3.79 20.36 19.38
CA ARG A 82 -3.43 19.70 20.63
C ARG A 82 -3.43 18.20 20.38
N LYS A 83 -2.27 17.54 20.49
CA LYS A 83 -2.15 16.08 20.41
C LYS A 83 -3.05 15.44 21.48
N VAL A 84 -4.17 14.86 21.06
CA VAL A 84 -4.97 13.99 21.92
C VAL A 84 -4.51 12.57 21.64
N SER A 85 -3.59 12.07 22.46
CA SER A 85 -3.28 10.63 22.53
C SER A 85 -4.33 9.99 23.44
N SER A 86 -5.54 9.81 22.92
CA SER A 86 -6.56 9.04 23.60
C SER A 86 -6.45 7.59 23.14
N THR A 87 -6.50 6.65 24.09
CA THR A 87 -6.66 5.22 23.80
C THR A 87 -8.11 4.99 23.37
N GLU A 88 -8.50 5.57 22.24
CA GLU A 88 -9.85 5.38 21.71
C GLU A 88 -10.00 3.95 21.19
N LEU A 89 -11.19 3.40 21.38
CA LEU A 89 -11.55 2.09 20.86
C LEU A 89 -11.45 2.15 19.33
N THR A 90 -10.35 1.65 18.81
CA THR A 90 -10.14 1.52 17.38
C THR A 90 -10.79 0.23 16.91
N ASP A 91 -11.46 0.26 15.76
CA ASP A 91 -12.00 -0.96 15.17
C ASP A 91 -10.84 -1.83 14.67
N TRP A 92 -10.49 -2.84 15.49
CA TRP A 92 -9.49 -3.84 15.15
C TRP A 92 -10.14 -4.95 14.33
N SER A 93 -9.63 -5.18 13.12
CA SER A 93 -10.05 -6.35 12.36
C SER A 93 -9.21 -7.57 12.74
N THR A 94 -9.84 -8.61 13.28
CA THR A 94 -9.24 -9.95 13.49
C THR A 94 -9.08 -10.74 12.19
N GLY A 95 -9.40 -10.13 11.04
CA GLY A 95 -9.21 -10.70 9.71
C GLY A 95 -7.74 -10.82 9.30
N PRO A 96 -7.44 -11.21 8.05
CA PRO A 96 -6.08 -11.48 7.59
C PRO A 96 -5.15 -10.25 7.58
N VAL A 97 -5.66 -9.07 7.92
CA VAL A 97 -4.91 -7.82 8.05
C VAL A 97 -4.99 -7.38 9.52
N LEU A 98 -3.95 -7.71 10.30
CA LEU A 98 -3.83 -7.27 11.69
C LEU A 98 -3.41 -5.79 11.71
N SER A 99 -4.35 -4.89 11.40
CA SER A 99 -4.14 -3.45 11.40
C SER A 99 -5.42 -2.71 11.78
N THR A 100 -5.29 -1.54 12.38
CA THR A 100 -6.39 -0.60 12.58
C THR A 100 -7.00 -0.21 11.24
N LEU A 101 -8.30 -0.42 11.07
CA LEU A 101 -8.99 -0.01 9.85
C LEU A 101 -9.50 1.43 10.00
N PRO A 102 -9.26 2.31 9.01
CA PRO A 102 -9.99 3.56 8.88
C PRO A 102 -11.50 3.32 8.86
N SER A 103 -12.27 4.16 9.55
CA SER A 103 -13.73 4.04 9.69
C SER A 103 -14.49 3.97 8.34
N LEU A 104 -13.96 4.59 7.29
CA LEU A 104 -14.50 4.54 5.94
C LEU A 104 -14.42 3.13 5.31
N ILE A 105 -13.34 2.40 5.59
CA ILE A 105 -13.14 1.03 5.06
C ILE A 105 -14.06 0.05 5.78
N LEU A 106 -14.26 0.22 7.10
CA LEU A 106 -15.20 -0.60 7.86
C LEU A 106 -16.64 -0.44 7.33
N ARG A 107 -17.07 0.81 7.07
CA ARG A 107 -18.39 1.09 6.46
C ARG A 107 -18.56 0.39 5.12
N TYR A 108 -17.55 0.46 4.26
CA TYR A 108 -17.56 -0.23 2.96
C TYR A 108 -17.70 -1.76 3.11
N ILE A 109 -16.94 -2.38 4.02
CA ILE A 109 -17.00 -3.84 4.26
C ILE A 109 -18.36 -4.26 4.83
N VAL A 110 -18.92 -3.49 5.77
CA VAL A 110 -20.23 -3.77 6.36
C VAL A 110 -21.35 -3.59 5.32
N LEU A 111 -21.25 -2.59 4.45
CA LEU A 111 -22.21 -2.35 3.36
C LEU A 111 -22.16 -3.47 2.30
N HIS A 112 -20.98 -3.96 1.91
CA HIS A 112 -20.84 -4.99 0.86
C HIS A 112 -20.96 -6.44 1.35
N ARG A 113 -21.07 -6.70 2.66
CA ARG A 113 -21.40 -8.03 3.21
C ARG A 113 -22.91 -8.26 3.42
N ARG A 114 -23.77 -7.31 3.02
CA ARG A 114 -25.24 -7.40 3.10
C ARG A 114 -25.94 -7.70 1.75
N LEU A 115 -25.17 -8.05 0.71
CA LEU A 115 -25.67 -8.66 -0.54
C LEU A 115 -25.07 -10.07 -0.64
#